data_AF-A0A7C3PFI8-F1
#
_entry.id   AF-A0A7C3PFI8-F1
#
_cell.length_a   1.000
_cell.length_b   1.000
_cell.length_c   1.000
_cell.angle_alpha   90.00
_cell.angle_beta   90.00
_cell.angle_gamma   90.00
#
_symmetry.space_group_name_H-M   'P 1'
#
loop_
_entity.id
_entity.type
_entity.pdbx_description
1 polymer ?
#
loop_
_entity_poly.entity_id
_entity_poly.type
_entity_poly.pdbx_seq_one_letter_code
_entity_poly.pdbx_strand_id
1 'polypeptide(L)'
;MNTQPNFRKIIIIALICTVGAIIAWFAYDMLTFRLKSTSPKNNTEVSSELPRVEFTFNKKLKDDKLIDRIVLLVDGENPSRQIRESMTVQGNKVIIELTNLDIDTEYEFTITDITAENGKKIAKATLKFRTKYVPFDRLSKADQEAAINEVEDPDTEQDPMYALTPYSTQDYKIEYNELSVNEENPGGVTPGDQRIITIHIVLSNADYRSDVNKVIRQRKQQALNYLAGQGINVKDYTVQYTQDPYLGARP
;
A
#
# COMPACT_ATOMS: atom_id res chain seq x y z
N MET A 1 -30.15 -63.53 -9.32
CA MET A 1 -30.88 -62.25 -9.36
C MET A 1 -30.84 -61.72 -10.80
N ASN A 2 -31.93 -61.90 -11.55
CA ASN A 2 -32.07 -61.32 -12.89
C ASN A 2 -32.33 -59.82 -12.73
N THR A 3 -31.28 -58.99 -12.84
CA THR A 3 -31.45 -57.55 -12.99
C THR A 3 -32.33 -57.30 -14.21
N GLN A 4 -33.52 -56.77 -14.01
CA GLN A 4 -34.47 -56.47 -15.10
C GLN A 4 -33.74 -55.69 -16.21
N PRO A 5 -33.91 -56.06 -17.50
CA PRO A 5 -33.17 -55.46 -18.62
C PRO A 5 -33.39 -53.94 -18.74
N ASN A 6 -34.47 -53.43 -18.13
CA ASN A 6 -34.78 -52.00 -18.10
C ASN A 6 -33.89 -51.22 -17.12
N PHE A 7 -33.43 -51.83 -16.03
CA PHE A 7 -32.59 -51.16 -15.02
C PHE A 7 -31.20 -50.81 -15.56
N ARG A 8 -30.59 -51.71 -16.36
CA ARG A 8 -29.31 -51.45 -17.03
C ARG A 8 -29.38 -50.28 -18.02
N LYS A 9 -30.49 -50.16 -18.76
CA LYS A 9 -30.72 -49.03 -19.68
C LYS A 9 -30.81 -47.70 -18.94
N ILE A 10 -31.52 -47.68 -17.81
CA ILE A 10 -31.66 -46.48 -16.96
C ILE A 10 -30.29 -46.05 -16.42
N ILE A 11 -29.46 -46.98 -15.94
CA ILE A 11 -28.10 -46.67 -15.45
C ILE A 11 -27.22 -46.11 -16.57
N ILE A 12 -27.27 -46.70 -17.77
CA ILE A 12 -26.45 -46.23 -18.91
C ILE A 12 -26.88 -44.82 -19.31
N ILE A 13 -28.18 -44.54 -19.39
CA ILE A 13 -28.69 -43.20 -19.70
C ILE A 13 -28.27 -42.20 -18.62
N ALA A 14 -28.40 -42.56 -17.34
CA ALA A 14 -27.96 -41.70 -16.24
C ALA A 14 -26.46 -41.39 -16.33
N LEU A 15 -25.62 -42.41 -16.56
CA LEU A 15 -24.17 -42.25 -16.72
C LEU A 15 -23.83 -41.32 -17.89
N ILE A 16 -24.45 -41.50 -19.05
CA ILE A 16 -24.24 -40.64 -20.23
C ILE A 16 -24.63 -39.20 -19.92
N CYS A 17 -25.77 -38.97 -19.25
CA CYS A 17 -26.18 -37.63 -18.84
C CYS A 17 -25.20 -37.00 -17.84
N THR A 18 -24.70 -37.76 -16.87
CA THR A 18 -23.70 -37.26 -15.90
C THR A 18 -22.39 -36.89 -16.59
N VAL A 19 -21.86 -37.77 -17.45
CA VAL A 19 -20.63 -37.51 -18.20
C VAL A 19 -20.82 -36.31 -19.14
N GLY A 20 -21.96 -36.22 -19.83
CA GLY A 20 -22.31 -35.08 -20.67
C GLY A 20 -22.35 -33.77 -19.90
N ALA A 21 -22.96 -33.75 -18.71
CA ALA A 21 -22.99 -32.58 -17.84
C ALA A 21 -21.57 -32.15 -17.39
N ILE A 22 -20.71 -33.12 -17.06
CA ILE A 22 -19.31 -32.84 -16.67
C ILE A 22 -18.54 -32.23 -17.84
N ILE A 23 -18.68 -32.79 -19.06
CA ILE A 23 -18.02 -32.26 -20.26
C ILE A 23 -18.51 -30.85 -20.58
N ALA A 24 -19.82 -30.62 -20.53
CA ALA A 24 -20.41 -29.29 -20.77
C ALA A 24 -19.93 -28.27 -19.75
N TRP A 25 -19.83 -28.64 -18.47
CA TRP A 25 -19.28 -27.79 -17.42
C TRP A 25 -17.81 -27.45 -17.66
N PHE A 26 -17.00 -28.44 -18.05
CA PHE A 26 -15.58 -28.23 -18.36
C PHE A 26 -15.39 -27.36 -19.61
N ALA A 27 -16.20 -27.58 -20.65
CA ALA A 27 -16.19 -26.76 -21.85
C ALA A 27 -16.59 -25.31 -21.54
N TYR A 28 -17.58 -25.10 -20.67
CA TYR A 28 -17.97 -23.77 -20.22
C TYR A 28 -16.85 -23.04 -19.49
N ASP A 29 -16.17 -23.70 -18.54
CA ASP A 29 -15.03 -23.10 -17.84
C ASP A 29 -13.82 -22.88 -18.77
N MET A 30 -13.64 -23.73 -19.78
CA MET A 30 -12.63 -23.56 -20.81
C MET A 30 -12.91 -22.36 -21.72
N LEU A 31 -14.18 -22.16 -22.10
CA LEU A 31 -14.62 -21.18 -23.10
C LEU A 31 -15.03 -19.82 -22.51
N THR A 32 -15.27 -19.70 -21.22
CA THR A 32 -15.61 -18.40 -20.61
C THR A 32 -14.39 -17.78 -19.95
N PHE A 33 -14.30 -16.45 -20.03
CA PHE A 33 -13.35 -15.68 -19.23
C PHE A 33 -14.14 -14.94 -18.16
N ARG A 34 -13.81 -15.20 -16.89
CA ARG A 34 -14.56 -14.68 -15.73
C ARG A 34 -13.66 -14.46 -14.53
N LEU A 35 -14.10 -13.56 -13.65
CA LEU A 35 -13.58 -13.45 -12.30
C LEU A 35 -13.93 -14.72 -11.52
N LYS A 36 -12.93 -15.32 -10.86
CA LYS A 36 -13.06 -16.56 -10.09
C LYS A 36 -13.20 -16.25 -8.60
N SER A 37 -12.41 -15.33 -8.09
CA SER A 37 -12.40 -14.94 -6.68
C SER A 37 -11.77 -13.57 -6.48
N THR A 38 -12.02 -13.00 -5.31
CA THR A 38 -11.34 -11.80 -4.82
C THR A 38 -10.78 -12.06 -3.43
N SER A 39 -9.70 -11.36 -3.09
CA SER A 39 -9.18 -11.25 -1.73
C SER A 39 -9.03 -9.77 -1.39
N PRO A 40 -9.74 -9.23 -0.38
CA PRO A 40 -10.76 -9.91 0.41
C PRO A 40 -11.99 -10.31 -0.42
N LYS A 41 -12.87 -11.10 0.19
CA LYS A 41 -14.13 -11.49 -0.45
C LYS A 41 -15.03 -10.26 -0.59
N ASN A 42 -15.89 -10.29 -1.59
CA ASN A 42 -16.84 -9.20 -1.81
C ASN A 42 -17.82 -9.06 -0.62
N ASN A 43 -18.10 -7.81 -0.23
CA ASN A 43 -18.96 -7.41 0.88
C ASN A 43 -18.52 -7.97 2.24
N THR A 44 -17.21 -8.01 2.53
CA THR A 44 -16.69 -8.40 3.84
C THR A 44 -16.07 -7.23 4.59
N GLU A 45 -16.03 -7.36 5.92
CA GLU A 45 -15.24 -6.48 6.77
C GLU A 45 -13.79 -6.96 6.87
N VAL A 46 -12.84 -6.04 6.71
CA VAL A 46 -11.40 -6.30 6.72
C VAL A 46 -10.68 -5.28 7.59
N SER A 47 -9.41 -5.54 7.91
CA SER A 47 -8.57 -4.56 8.61
C SER A 47 -8.41 -3.28 7.79
N SER A 48 -8.29 -2.13 8.45
CA SER A 48 -7.74 -0.90 7.86
C SER A 48 -6.29 -1.07 7.39
N GLU A 49 -5.56 -1.97 8.03
CA GLU A 49 -4.18 -2.35 7.67
C GLU A 49 -4.15 -3.41 6.56
N LEU A 50 -5.15 -3.47 5.68
CA LEU A 50 -5.15 -4.44 4.58
C LEU A 50 -4.13 -3.98 3.53
N PRO A 51 -3.03 -4.73 3.32
CA PRO A 51 -1.93 -4.26 2.48
C PRO A 51 -2.23 -4.39 0.99
N ARG A 52 -3.18 -5.26 0.61
CA ARG A 52 -3.48 -5.50 -0.80
C ARG A 52 -4.87 -6.06 -1.08
N VAL A 53 -5.29 -5.85 -2.30
CA VAL A 53 -6.46 -6.46 -2.93
C VAL A 53 -6.02 -7.35 -4.09
N GLU A 54 -6.60 -8.54 -4.19
CA GLU A 54 -6.37 -9.48 -5.29
C GLU A 54 -7.68 -9.79 -6.04
N PHE A 55 -7.61 -9.76 -7.37
CA PHE A 55 -8.62 -10.32 -8.27
C PHE A 55 -8.03 -11.55 -8.98
N THR A 56 -8.60 -12.73 -8.73
CA THR A 56 -8.18 -13.96 -9.40
C THR A 56 -9.16 -14.31 -10.52
N PHE A 57 -8.64 -14.55 -11.72
CA PHE A 57 -9.43 -14.94 -12.89
C PHE A 57 -9.25 -16.42 -13.24
N ASN A 58 -10.18 -16.98 -14.02
CA ASN A 58 -10.07 -18.37 -14.47
C ASN A 58 -9.09 -18.57 -15.64
N LYS A 59 -8.57 -17.49 -16.23
CA LYS A 59 -7.58 -17.50 -17.32
C LYS A 59 -6.43 -16.55 -17.01
N LYS A 60 -5.26 -16.84 -17.59
CA LYS A 60 -4.11 -15.93 -17.57
C LYS A 60 -4.44 -14.63 -18.29
N LEU A 61 -3.95 -13.53 -17.73
CA LEU A 61 -4.13 -12.17 -18.20
C LEU A 61 -3.03 -11.81 -19.20
N LYS A 62 -3.36 -10.97 -20.17
CA LYS A 62 -2.44 -10.54 -21.23
C LYS A 62 -1.77 -9.24 -20.84
N ASP A 63 -0.65 -9.34 -20.11
CA ASP A 63 0.15 -8.24 -19.57
C ASP A 63 -0.65 -7.17 -18.77
N ASP A 64 0.08 -6.32 -18.07
CA ASP A 64 -0.42 -5.18 -17.30
C ASP A 64 -1.02 -4.07 -18.17
N LYS A 65 -0.52 -3.89 -19.39
CA LYS A 65 -0.89 -2.80 -20.32
C LYS A 65 -2.32 -2.86 -20.87
N LEU A 66 -3.05 -3.97 -20.66
CA LEU A 66 -4.41 -4.16 -21.18
C LEU A 66 -5.50 -4.07 -20.11
N ILE A 67 -5.20 -3.50 -18.95
CA ILE A 67 -6.18 -3.04 -17.98
C ILE A 67 -6.36 -1.53 -18.19
N ASP A 68 -7.49 -1.12 -18.74
CA ASP A 68 -7.68 0.27 -19.18
C ASP A 68 -7.85 1.21 -17.98
N ARG A 69 -8.65 0.80 -16.99
CA ARG A 69 -8.95 1.65 -15.85
C ARG A 69 -9.20 0.85 -14.58
N ILE A 70 -8.62 1.35 -13.49
CA ILE A 70 -8.98 0.99 -12.13
C ILE A 70 -9.56 2.23 -11.46
N VAL A 71 -10.70 2.05 -10.82
CA VAL A 71 -11.42 3.09 -10.11
C VAL A 71 -11.59 2.63 -8.67
N LEU A 72 -11.09 3.44 -7.73
CA LEU A 72 -11.42 3.31 -6.31
C LEU A 72 -12.48 4.34 -5.95
N LEU A 73 -13.59 3.87 -5.38
CA LEU A 73 -14.61 4.71 -4.76
C LEU A 73 -14.51 4.54 -3.25
N VAL A 74 -14.60 5.65 -2.52
CA VAL A 74 -14.58 5.70 -1.05
C VAL A 74 -15.93 6.25 -0.61
N ASP A 75 -16.67 5.49 0.21
CA ASP A 75 -18.04 5.80 0.66
C ASP A 75 -19.03 6.16 -0.47
N GLY A 76 -18.82 5.56 -1.66
CA GLY A 76 -19.66 5.79 -2.83
C GLY A 76 -19.47 7.17 -3.50
N GLU A 77 -18.49 7.96 -3.05
CA GLU A 77 -18.12 9.22 -3.70
C GLU A 77 -17.22 8.96 -4.92
N ASN A 78 -17.36 9.82 -5.94
CA ASN A 78 -16.66 9.73 -7.22
C ASN A 78 -15.13 9.70 -7.04
N PRO A 79 -14.39 9.01 -7.92
CA PRO A 79 -13.10 8.43 -7.57
C PRO A 79 -12.03 9.48 -7.30
N SER A 80 -11.47 9.42 -6.11
CA SER A 80 -10.40 10.30 -5.64
C SER A 80 -9.00 9.88 -6.14
N ARG A 81 -8.82 8.67 -6.69
CA ARG A 81 -7.51 8.18 -7.17
C ARG A 81 -7.61 7.16 -8.31
N GLN A 82 -6.80 7.36 -9.36
CA GLN A 82 -6.42 6.28 -10.28
C GLN A 82 -5.20 5.56 -9.68
N ILE A 83 -5.29 4.25 -9.45
CA ILE A 83 -4.29 3.46 -8.71
C ILE A 83 -3.48 2.59 -9.69
N ARG A 84 -3.06 3.16 -10.82
CA ARG A 84 -2.32 2.38 -11.83
C ARG A 84 -0.92 2.00 -11.36
N GLU A 85 -0.31 2.80 -10.47
CA GLU A 85 1.10 2.66 -10.09
C GLU A 85 1.37 1.56 -9.06
N SER A 86 0.37 1.14 -8.27
CA SER A 86 0.52 0.05 -7.28
C SER A 86 -0.09 -1.29 -7.73
N MET A 87 -0.33 -1.45 -9.04
CA MET A 87 -0.92 -2.66 -9.62
C MET A 87 0.13 -3.57 -10.26
N THR A 88 0.10 -4.85 -9.90
CA THR A 88 0.89 -5.91 -10.55
C THR A 88 -0.02 -7.00 -11.15
N VAL A 89 0.27 -7.43 -12.37
CA VAL A 89 -0.36 -8.61 -12.99
C VAL A 89 0.54 -9.82 -12.85
N GLN A 90 0.05 -10.88 -12.21
CA GLN A 90 0.79 -12.13 -12.01
C GLN A 90 -0.02 -13.32 -12.53
N GLY A 91 0.25 -13.73 -13.78
CA GLY A 91 -0.42 -14.85 -14.41
C GLY A 91 -1.92 -14.61 -14.58
N ASN A 92 -2.75 -15.22 -13.73
CA ASN A 92 -4.21 -15.05 -13.73
C ASN A 92 -4.73 -14.11 -12.62
N LYS A 93 -3.84 -13.34 -11.99
CA LYS A 93 -4.15 -12.46 -10.87
C LYS A 93 -3.85 -11.01 -11.21
N VAL A 94 -4.71 -10.11 -10.73
CA VAL A 94 -4.39 -8.68 -10.56
C VAL A 94 -4.23 -8.46 -9.07
N ILE A 95 -3.09 -7.91 -8.68
CA ILE A 95 -2.75 -7.55 -7.30
C ILE A 95 -2.65 -6.02 -7.27
N ILE A 96 -3.30 -5.40 -6.29
CA ILE A 96 -3.28 -3.96 -6.06
C ILE A 96 -2.78 -3.77 -4.64
N GLU A 97 -1.59 -3.20 -4.49
CA GLU A 97 -1.06 -2.83 -3.18
C GLU A 97 -1.75 -1.54 -2.71
N LEU A 98 -2.11 -1.51 -1.43
CA LEU A 98 -2.89 -0.47 -0.78
C LEU A 98 -2.12 0.08 0.40
N THR A 99 -2.04 1.40 0.50
CA THR A 99 -1.42 2.09 1.64
C THR A 99 -2.47 2.85 2.42
N ASN A 100 -2.53 2.66 3.73
CA ASN A 100 -3.32 3.45 4.69
C ASN A 100 -4.81 3.61 4.34
N LEU A 101 -5.65 2.63 4.71
CA LEU A 101 -7.10 2.74 4.57
C LEU A 101 -7.74 3.37 5.81
N ASP A 102 -8.72 4.24 5.61
CA ASP A 102 -9.51 4.85 6.67
C ASP A 102 -10.34 3.78 7.40
N ILE A 103 -10.55 3.94 8.71
CA ILE A 103 -11.33 3.03 9.54
C ILE A 103 -12.83 3.26 9.33
N ASP A 104 -13.62 2.18 9.32
CA ASP A 104 -15.08 2.16 9.20
C ASP A 104 -15.64 2.65 7.86
N THR A 105 -14.79 2.71 6.83
CA THR A 105 -15.05 3.23 5.49
C THR A 105 -15.35 2.12 4.48
N GLU A 106 -16.28 2.36 3.54
CA GLU A 106 -16.57 1.44 2.44
C GLU A 106 -15.71 1.75 1.21
N TYR A 107 -15.06 0.73 0.66
CA TYR A 107 -14.24 0.82 -0.54
C TYR A 107 -14.83 -0.03 -1.66
N GLU A 108 -14.91 0.53 -2.87
CA GLU A 108 -15.24 -0.20 -4.09
C GLU A 108 -14.13 -0.07 -5.13
N PHE A 109 -13.50 -1.19 -5.46
CA PHE A 109 -12.60 -1.32 -6.60
C PHE A 109 -13.38 -1.77 -7.83
N THR A 110 -13.25 -1.03 -8.91
CA THR A 110 -13.74 -1.41 -10.23
C THR A 110 -12.56 -1.50 -11.21
N ILE A 111 -12.39 -2.66 -11.85
CA ILE A 111 -11.44 -2.88 -12.94
C ILE A 111 -12.22 -3.03 -14.24
N THR A 112 -11.87 -2.30 -15.30
CA THR A 112 -12.51 -2.39 -16.61
C THR A 112 -11.59 -2.92 -17.71
N ASP A 113 -12.22 -3.48 -18.75
CA ASP A 113 -11.58 -3.91 -20.00
C ASP A 113 -10.45 -4.94 -19.88
N ILE A 114 -10.57 -5.85 -18.92
CA ILE A 114 -9.58 -6.88 -18.63
C ILE A 114 -9.50 -7.86 -19.81
N THR A 115 -8.30 -8.12 -20.31
CA THR A 115 -8.07 -9.02 -21.45
C THR A 115 -7.21 -10.24 -21.05
N ALA A 116 -7.67 -11.44 -21.40
CA ALA A 116 -6.93 -12.69 -21.23
C ALA A 116 -5.92 -12.92 -22.38
N GLU A 117 -4.92 -13.79 -22.18
CA GLU A 117 -3.91 -14.13 -23.20
C GLU A 117 -4.55 -14.62 -24.52
N ASN A 118 -5.68 -15.32 -24.42
CA ASN A 118 -6.44 -15.82 -25.58
C ASN A 118 -7.34 -14.76 -26.25
N GLY A 119 -7.23 -13.49 -25.87
CA GLY A 119 -7.96 -12.36 -26.44
C GLY A 119 -9.39 -12.16 -25.92
N LYS A 120 -9.87 -13.02 -25.01
CA LYS A 120 -11.20 -12.82 -24.39
C LYS A 120 -11.17 -11.66 -23.41
N LYS A 121 -12.31 -10.97 -23.30
CA LYS A 121 -12.44 -9.76 -22.48
C LYS A 121 -13.51 -9.90 -21.42
N ILE A 122 -13.28 -9.26 -20.27
CA ILE A 122 -14.28 -8.97 -19.25
C ILE A 122 -14.43 -7.45 -19.23
N ALA A 123 -15.66 -6.96 -19.41
CA ALA A 123 -15.92 -5.52 -19.42
C ALA A 123 -15.67 -4.88 -18.06
N LYS A 124 -16.07 -5.55 -16.97
CA LYS A 124 -15.99 -5.02 -15.61
C LYS A 124 -15.84 -6.13 -14.57
N ALA A 125 -14.97 -5.92 -13.59
CA ALA A 125 -14.89 -6.70 -12.35
C ALA A 125 -14.95 -5.73 -11.17
N THR A 126 -15.70 -6.07 -10.12
CA THR A 126 -15.84 -5.23 -8.93
C THR A 126 -15.54 -5.98 -7.65
N LEU A 127 -14.99 -5.26 -6.68
CA LEU A 127 -14.83 -5.69 -5.30
C LEU A 127 -15.30 -4.56 -4.39
N LYS A 128 -16.14 -4.89 -3.42
CA LYS A 128 -16.55 -4.03 -2.32
C LYS A 128 -16.11 -4.63 -1.01
N PHE A 129 -15.63 -3.82 -0.09
CA PHE A 129 -15.36 -4.23 1.28
C PHE A 129 -15.47 -3.02 2.21
N ARG A 130 -15.60 -3.29 3.50
CA ARG A 130 -15.57 -2.27 4.54
C ARG A 130 -14.38 -2.48 5.45
N THR A 131 -13.67 -1.43 5.77
CA THR A 131 -12.57 -1.50 6.74
C THR A 131 -13.09 -1.38 8.15
N LYS A 132 -12.36 -1.96 9.10
CA LYS A 132 -12.55 -1.77 10.53
C LYS A 132 -11.20 -1.83 11.22
N TYR A 133 -11.14 -1.28 12.42
CA TYR A 133 -9.98 -1.48 13.27
C TYR A 133 -9.91 -2.94 13.74
N VAL A 134 -8.82 -3.63 13.40
CA VAL A 134 -8.49 -4.95 13.94
C VAL A 134 -7.12 -4.83 14.61
N PRO A 135 -7.03 -5.03 15.94
CA PRO A 135 -5.74 -5.10 16.62
C PRO A 135 -4.78 -6.08 15.95
N PHE A 136 -3.48 -5.74 15.89
CA PHE A 136 -2.47 -6.53 15.18
C PHE A 136 -2.45 -8.02 15.59
N ASP A 137 -2.61 -8.31 16.88
CA ASP A 137 -2.65 -9.67 17.46
C ASP A 137 -3.85 -10.50 16.97
N ARG A 138 -4.85 -9.86 16.36
CA ARG A 138 -6.07 -10.47 15.83
C ARG A 138 -6.13 -10.51 14.31
N LEU A 139 -5.11 -9.98 13.62
CA LEU A 139 -4.96 -10.12 12.17
C LEU A 139 -4.70 -11.59 11.79
N SER A 140 -5.00 -11.95 10.54
CA SER A 140 -4.60 -13.27 10.03
C SER A 140 -3.07 -13.30 9.90
N LYS A 141 -2.44 -14.48 10.02
CA LYS A 141 -0.97 -14.58 9.89
C LYS A 141 -0.42 -14.01 8.58
N ALA A 142 -1.16 -14.20 7.48
CA ALA A 142 -0.77 -13.66 6.18
C ALA A 142 -0.85 -12.12 6.14
N ASP A 143 -1.84 -11.53 6.82
CA ASP A 143 -1.98 -10.08 6.94
C ASP A 143 -0.96 -9.50 7.93
N GLN A 144 -0.61 -10.23 9.00
CA GLN A 144 0.48 -9.86 9.90
C GLN A 144 1.83 -9.84 9.17
N GLU A 145 2.14 -10.88 8.40
CA GLU A 145 3.37 -10.95 7.60
C GLU A 145 3.41 -9.85 6.55
N ALA A 146 2.30 -9.58 5.85
CA ALA A 146 2.26 -8.53 4.85
C ALA A 146 2.31 -7.12 5.47
N ALA A 147 1.69 -6.89 6.63
CA ALA A 147 1.82 -5.62 7.36
C ALA A 147 3.24 -5.40 7.92
N ILE A 148 3.97 -6.47 8.27
CA ILE A 148 5.39 -6.38 8.62
C ILE A 148 6.23 -6.08 7.37
N ASN A 149 5.95 -6.74 6.25
CA ASN A 149 6.70 -6.56 5.00
C ASN A 149 6.42 -5.20 4.33
N GLU A 150 5.28 -4.54 4.59
CA GLU A 150 4.98 -3.18 4.12
C GLU A 150 5.79 -2.11 4.90
N VAL A 151 6.31 -2.46 6.08
CA VAL A 151 7.28 -1.63 6.81
C VAL A 151 8.71 -1.83 6.27
N GLU A 152 8.95 -2.92 5.50
CA GLU A 152 10.20 -3.17 4.78
C GLU A 152 10.05 -2.71 3.32
N ASP A 153 9.94 -1.39 3.10
CA ASP A 153 10.28 -0.84 1.78
C ASP A 153 11.81 -1.00 1.61
N PRO A 154 12.30 -1.83 0.67
CA PRO A 154 13.73 -2.09 0.50
C PRO A 154 14.54 -0.84 0.13
N ASP A 155 13.89 0.28 -0.23
CA ASP A 155 14.55 1.58 -0.41
C ASP A 155 14.59 2.45 0.87
N THR A 156 13.71 2.22 1.86
CA THR A 156 13.80 2.91 3.17
C THR A 156 14.88 2.36 4.10
N GLU A 157 15.43 1.18 3.80
CA GLU A 157 16.58 0.61 4.53
C GLU A 157 17.93 1.31 4.21
N GLN A 158 17.98 2.27 3.28
CA GLN A 158 19.25 2.86 2.84
C GLN A 158 19.55 4.27 3.36
N ASP A 159 18.61 4.98 3.99
CA ASP A 159 18.96 6.29 4.56
C ASP A 159 19.47 6.15 6.02
N PRO A 160 20.78 6.39 6.27
CA PRO A 160 21.34 6.29 7.61
C PRO A 160 20.71 7.27 8.62
N MET A 161 19.94 8.27 8.17
CA MET A 161 19.20 9.16 9.06
C MET A 161 18.07 8.46 9.83
N TYR A 162 17.44 7.41 9.29
CA TYR A 162 16.40 6.66 10.01
C TYR A 162 16.96 5.99 11.28
N ALA A 163 18.18 5.45 11.22
CA ALA A 163 18.82 4.84 12.38
C ALA A 163 19.26 5.86 13.44
N LEU A 164 19.40 7.13 13.06
CA LEU A 164 19.93 8.21 13.90
C LEU A 164 18.87 9.18 14.40
N THR A 165 17.61 9.03 13.98
CA THR A 165 16.53 9.96 14.36
C THR A 165 15.29 9.25 14.92
N PRO A 166 14.54 9.90 15.83
CA PRO A 166 14.82 11.21 16.41
C PRO A 166 15.99 11.18 17.40
N TYR A 167 16.85 12.20 17.36
CA TYR A 167 17.93 12.40 18.32
C TYR A 167 17.74 13.71 19.08
N SER A 168 17.98 13.71 20.39
CA SER A 168 17.72 14.88 21.22
C SER A 168 18.78 15.04 22.31
N THR A 169 19.12 16.30 22.58
CA THR A 169 20.01 16.74 23.66
C THR A 169 19.36 17.91 24.40
N GLN A 170 20.02 18.44 25.43
CA GLN A 170 19.57 19.66 26.11
C GLN A 170 19.67 20.91 25.22
N ASP A 171 20.45 20.85 24.15
CA ASP A 171 20.80 21.99 23.30
C ASP A 171 20.09 21.98 21.94
N TYR A 172 19.81 20.79 21.39
CA TYR A 172 19.16 20.65 20.09
C TYR A 172 18.50 19.28 19.93
N LYS A 173 17.55 19.20 19.00
CA LYS A 173 16.90 17.98 18.52
C LYS A 173 17.05 17.88 17.00
N ILE A 174 17.22 16.67 16.51
CA ILE A 174 17.33 16.34 15.08
C ILE A 174 16.15 15.44 14.72
N GLU A 175 15.43 15.83 13.68
CA GLU A 175 14.36 15.06 13.06
C GLU A 175 14.68 14.87 11.57
N TYR A 176 14.24 13.73 11.05
CA TYR A 176 14.33 13.40 9.65
C TYR A 176 12.92 13.29 9.08
N ASN A 177 12.69 13.94 7.95
CA ASN A 177 11.45 13.85 7.20
C ASN A 177 11.79 13.59 5.74
N GLU A 178 11.17 12.59 5.15
CA GLU A 178 11.17 12.38 3.71
C GLU A 178 9.89 12.99 3.15
N LEU A 179 10.04 13.99 2.27
CA LEU A 179 8.92 14.55 1.53
C LEU A 179 8.89 13.95 0.13
N SER A 180 7.95 13.05 -0.11
CA SER A 180 7.54 12.68 -1.46
C SER A 180 6.70 13.82 -2.04
N VAL A 181 7.29 14.60 -2.93
CA VAL A 181 6.56 15.65 -3.65
C VAL A 181 5.76 14.98 -4.76
N ASN A 182 4.47 14.76 -4.54
CA ASN A 182 3.53 14.38 -5.60
C ASN A 182 3.53 15.47 -6.69
N GLU A 183 3.55 15.08 -7.96
CA GLU A 183 3.73 15.93 -9.16
C GLU A 183 2.69 17.06 -9.36
N GLU A 184 1.73 17.26 -8.46
CA GLU A 184 0.62 18.21 -8.63
C GLU A 184 0.89 19.66 -8.14
N ASN A 185 2.10 20.01 -7.71
CA ASN A 185 2.41 21.41 -7.35
C ASN A 185 2.95 22.20 -8.57
N PRO A 186 2.21 23.20 -9.12
CA PRO A 186 2.62 23.99 -10.29
C PRO A 186 3.72 25.02 -9.98
N GLY A 187 4.49 24.80 -8.90
CA GLY A 187 5.49 25.70 -8.35
C GLY A 187 6.92 25.21 -8.53
N GLY A 188 7.29 24.66 -9.69
CA GLY A 188 8.68 24.60 -10.16
C GLY A 188 9.71 23.87 -9.30
N VAL A 189 9.32 22.98 -8.39
CA VAL A 189 10.26 22.08 -7.71
C VAL A 189 10.32 20.79 -8.52
N THR A 190 11.52 20.41 -8.94
CA THR A 190 11.77 19.21 -9.73
C THR A 190 11.25 17.98 -8.97
N PRO A 191 10.57 17.02 -9.64
CA PRO A 191 10.18 15.76 -9.03
C PRO A 191 11.42 15.04 -8.48
N GLY A 192 11.36 14.65 -7.21
CA GLY A 192 12.42 13.92 -6.52
C GLY A 192 12.17 13.91 -5.02
N ASP A 193 12.49 12.80 -4.37
CA ASP A 193 12.37 12.65 -2.92
C ASP A 193 13.25 13.70 -2.23
N GLN A 194 12.62 14.60 -1.47
CA GLN A 194 13.36 15.58 -0.68
C GLN A 194 13.61 15.02 0.71
N ARG A 195 14.87 14.65 0.94
CA ARG A 195 15.37 14.22 2.24
C ARG A 195 15.69 15.44 3.10
N ILE A 196 14.89 15.68 4.13
CA ILE A 196 14.98 16.88 4.98
C ILE A 196 15.43 16.50 6.38
N ILE A 197 16.47 17.19 6.84
CA ILE A 197 16.92 17.13 8.24
C ILE A 197 16.49 18.43 8.92
N THR A 198 15.60 18.34 9.90
CA THR A 198 15.19 19.48 10.72
C THR A 198 15.97 19.48 12.03
N ILE A 199 16.74 20.54 12.27
CA ILE A 199 17.50 20.74 13.50
C ILE A 199 16.79 21.81 14.32
N HIS A 200 16.12 21.38 15.38
CA HIS A 200 15.46 22.24 16.35
C HIS A 200 16.50 22.69 17.39
N ILE A 201 16.78 23.99 17.43
CA ILE A 201 17.68 24.59 18.41
C ILE A 201 16.88 24.92 19.65
N VAL A 202 17.18 24.24 20.74
CA VAL A 202 16.51 24.45 22.03
C VAL A 202 17.19 25.63 22.72
N LEU A 203 16.43 26.68 23.07
CA LEU A 203 16.96 27.87 23.73
C LEU A 203 16.36 28.06 25.12
N SER A 204 17.22 28.29 26.12
CA SER A 204 16.82 28.62 27.48
C SER A 204 16.71 30.13 27.69
N ASN A 205 16.01 30.55 28.76
CA ASN A 205 15.93 31.96 29.15
C ASN A 205 17.29 32.60 29.45
N ALA A 206 18.28 31.81 29.88
CA ALA A 206 19.64 32.30 30.10
C ALA A 206 20.35 32.63 28.78
N ASP A 207 20.07 31.86 27.72
CA ASP A 207 20.68 32.05 26.40
C ASP A 207 20.25 33.38 25.78
N TYR A 208 18.97 33.76 25.95
CA TYR A 208 18.44 35.06 25.51
C TYR A 208 19.02 36.26 26.28
N ARG A 209 19.52 36.05 27.50
CA ARG A 209 20.22 37.08 28.28
C ARG A 209 21.69 37.21 27.89
N SER A 210 22.19 36.30 27.07
CA SER A 210 23.54 36.29 26.51
C SER A 210 23.52 36.63 25.00
N ASP A 211 24.64 36.51 24.31
CA ASP A 211 24.66 36.61 22.84
C ASP A 211 24.00 35.38 22.20
N VAL A 212 22.67 35.43 22.09
CA VAL A 212 21.84 34.34 21.56
C VAL A 212 22.27 33.88 20.16
N ASN A 213 22.79 34.79 19.33
CA ASN A 213 23.26 34.46 17.97
C ASN A 213 24.55 33.63 18.00
N LYS A 214 25.39 33.84 19.02
CA LYS A 214 26.56 33.00 19.27
C LYS A 214 26.14 31.61 19.74
N VAL A 215 25.17 31.52 20.65
CA VAL A 215 24.64 30.23 21.16
C VAL A 215 24.00 29.42 20.04
N ILE A 216 23.15 30.04 19.21
CA ILE A 216 22.53 29.38 18.05
C ILE A 216 23.60 28.83 17.10
N ARG A 217 24.62 29.62 16.73
CA ARG A 217 25.70 29.16 15.85
C ARG A 217 26.45 27.97 16.44
N GLN A 218 26.75 28.00 17.72
CA GLN A 218 27.43 26.91 18.41
C GLN A 218 26.61 25.61 18.36
N ARG A 219 25.31 25.70 18.68
CA ARG A 219 24.41 24.53 18.69
C ARG A 219 24.18 23.95 17.29
N LYS A 220 24.03 24.82 16.27
CA LYS A 220 24.00 24.39 14.87
C LYS A 220 25.26 23.60 14.50
N GLN A 221 26.43 24.12 14.86
CA GLN A 221 27.70 23.43 14.56
C GLN A 221 27.84 22.11 15.31
N GLN A 222 27.39 22.04 16.57
CA GLN A 222 27.38 20.80 17.34
C GLN A 222 26.50 19.73 16.70
N ALA A 223 25.29 20.09 16.25
CA ALA A 223 24.39 19.18 15.56
C ALA A 223 25.00 18.67 14.23
N LEU A 224 25.61 19.55 13.43
CA LEU A 224 26.29 19.16 12.20
C LEU A 224 27.50 18.25 12.46
N ASN A 225 28.28 18.55 13.50
CA ASN A 225 29.43 17.71 13.89
C ASN A 225 28.98 16.33 14.37
N TYR A 226 27.85 16.25 15.10
CA TYR A 226 27.28 14.98 15.50
C TYR A 226 26.90 14.13 14.28
N LEU A 227 26.14 14.70 13.33
CA LEU A 227 25.76 14.02 12.09
C LEU A 227 26.98 13.53 11.32
N ALA A 228 27.99 14.39 11.12
CA ALA A 228 29.24 14.02 10.48
C ALA A 228 29.99 12.90 11.23
N GLY A 229 29.97 12.92 12.57
CA GLY A 229 30.57 11.88 13.41
C GLY A 229 29.88 10.52 13.32
N GLN A 230 28.60 10.50 12.92
CA GLN A 230 27.84 9.28 12.62
C GLN A 230 27.98 8.83 11.16
N GLY A 231 28.83 9.48 10.37
CA GLY A 231 29.03 9.15 8.96
C GLY A 231 28.00 9.76 8.00
N ILE A 232 27.16 10.69 8.47
CA ILE A 232 26.17 11.37 7.62
C ILE A 232 26.83 12.48 6.83
N ASN A 233 26.72 12.41 5.50
CA ASN A 233 27.08 13.52 4.62
C ASN A 233 25.89 14.48 4.47
N VAL A 234 25.86 15.53 5.28
CA VAL A 234 24.77 16.52 5.34
C VAL A 234 24.49 17.25 4.02
N LYS A 235 25.37 17.15 3.01
CA LYS A 235 25.15 17.72 1.67
C LYS A 235 24.13 16.94 0.85
N ASP A 236 23.87 15.69 1.22
CA ASP A 236 22.90 14.82 0.56
C ASP A 236 21.46 15.13 1.03
N TYR A 237 21.32 16.09 1.96
CA TYR A 237 20.07 16.46 2.60
C TYR A 237 19.82 17.97 2.52
N THR A 238 18.54 18.34 2.57
CA THR A 238 18.15 19.73 2.85
C THR A 238 18.09 19.93 4.35
N VAL A 239 19.02 20.72 4.90
CA VAL A 239 19.07 21.00 6.33
C VAL A 239 18.26 22.26 6.67
N GLN A 240 17.25 22.10 7.52
CA GLN A 240 16.41 23.16 8.04
C GLN A 240 16.71 23.41 9.51
N TYR A 241 16.51 24.65 9.96
CA TYR A 241 16.71 25.05 11.34
C TYR A 241 15.48 25.75 11.89
N THR A 242 15.00 25.25 13.02
CA THR A 242 13.90 25.81 13.80
C THR A 242 14.43 26.20 15.18
N GLN A 243 13.78 27.18 15.81
CA GLN A 243 14.11 27.57 17.18
C GLN A 243 12.95 27.16 18.08
N ASP A 244 13.21 26.24 18.99
CA ASP A 244 12.22 25.78 19.94
C ASP A 244 12.46 26.49 21.28
N PRO A 245 11.47 27.27 21.78
CA PRO A 245 11.55 27.77 23.13
C PRO A 245 11.49 26.59 24.10
N TYR A 246 12.37 26.57 25.11
CA TYR A 246 12.35 25.53 26.14
C TYR A 246 10.96 25.48 26.81
N LEU A 247 10.22 24.37 26.62
CA LEU A 247 8.87 24.14 27.18
C LEU A 247 8.81 24.04 28.72
N GLY A 248 9.91 24.36 29.42
CA GLY A 248 9.98 24.40 30.88
C GLY A 248 9.67 25.75 31.52
N ALA A 249 9.38 26.80 30.75
CA ALA A 249 8.95 28.08 31.32
C ALA A 249 7.41 28.10 31.46
N ARG A 250 6.90 27.63 32.60
CA ARG A 250 5.61 28.14 33.09
C ARG A 250 5.78 29.64 33.39
N PRO A 251 4.79 30.49 33.05
CA PRO A 251 4.79 31.90 33.42
C PRO A 251 4.87 32.11 34.93
#